data_AF-A0A8D0RY29-F1
#
_entry.id   AF-A0A8D0RY29-F1
#
_cell.length_a   1.000
_cell.length_b   1.000
_cell.length_c   1.000
_cell.angle_alpha   90.00
_cell.angle_beta   90.00
_cell.angle_gamma   90.00
#
_symmetry.space_group_name_H-M   'P 1'
#
loop_
_entity.id
_entity.type
_entity.pdbx_description
1 polymer ?
#
loop_
_entity_poly.entity_id
_entity_poly.type
_entity_poly.pdbx_seq_one_letter_code
_entity_poly.pdbx_strand_id
1 'polypeptide(L)'
;MRFPAQLLGLLLLWVPGSSGAIVLTQTPLSLSVSPGEPASISCRSSQSLEKYGSNVLRWYQQKPGQSPQLLIYEATNRASGVPDRFSGSGSGTDFTLKISRVEAEDAGVYYCQQFKEFPPTVIQPLTQTPLLGAQLHTWVCVVWGSRGAEALSLCKRKKWENQGQRVQLRPVDQQSLSSSSDTTCQGPVSFMALA
;
A
#
# COMPACT_ATOMS: atom_id res chain seq x y z
N MET A 1 34.46 53.02 2.55
CA MET A 1 34.85 51.63 2.21
C MET A 1 33.58 50.77 2.31
N ARG A 2 32.98 50.40 1.16
CA ARG A 2 31.68 49.69 1.07
C ARG A 2 31.93 48.26 0.61
N PHE A 3 32.06 47.32 1.54
CA PHE A 3 31.97 45.88 1.24
C PHE A 3 31.44 45.16 2.48
N PRO A 4 30.14 44.79 2.51
CA PRO A 4 29.83 43.46 3.03
C PRO A 4 28.68 42.73 2.31
N ALA A 5 28.08 43.30 1.26
CA ALA A 5 26.93 42.67 0.60
C ALA A 5 27.33 41.51 -0.35
N GLN A 6 28.55 41.53 -0.91
CA GLN A 6 29.00 40.51 -1.86
C GLN A 6 29.44 39.20 -1.19
N LEU A 7 29.91 39.27 0.07
CA LEU A 7 30.34 38.08 0.82
C LEU A 7 29.13 37.23 1.28
N LEU A 8 28.01 37.87 1.60
CA LEU A 8 26.74 37.21 1.94
C LEU A 8 26.15 36.45 0.74
N GLY A 9 26.28 36.98 -0.47
CA GLY A 9 25.85 36.30 -1.70
C GLY A 9 26.64 35.03 -2.01
N LEU A 10 27.95 35.03 -1.74
CA LEU A 10 28.82 33.86 -1.88
C LEU A 10 28.50 32.76 -0.85
N LEU A 11 28.06 33.12 0.35
CA LEU A 11 27.70 32.17 1.42
C LEU A 11 26.41 31.39 1.10
N LEU A 12 25.47 31.99 0.34
CA LEU A 12 24.21 31.35 -0.06
C LEU A 12 24.36 30.39 -1.25
N LEU A 13 25.46 30.49 -2.02
CA LEU A 13 25.76 29.59 -3.14
C LEU A 13 26.30 28.21 -2.72
N TRP A 14 26.51 28.00 -1.42
CA TRP A 14 27.08 26.78 -0.84
C TRP A 14 26.10 25.94 -0.04
N VAL A 15 24.80 26.25 -0.05
CA VAL A 15 23.82 25.34 0.54
C VAL A 15 23.72 24.12 -0.37
N PRO A 16 24.21 22.94 0.03
CA PRO A 16 23.95 21.71 -0.71
C PRO A 16 22.43 21.54 -0.74
N GLY A 17 21.85 21.36 -1.93
CA GLY A 17 20.42 21.13 -2.06
C GLY A 17 19.99 20.04 -1.09
N SER A 18 19.07 20.37 -0.19
CA SER A 18 18.50 19.38 0.73
C SER A 18 17.66 18.40 -0.11
N SER A 19 18.19 17.20 -0.34
CA SER A 19 17.42 16.10 -0.96
C SER A 19 16.35 15.66 0.04
N GLY A 20 15.15 16.20 -0.10
CA GLY A 20 13.99 15.76 0.67
C GLY A 20 13.63 14.32 0.33
N ALA A 21 13.08 13.58 1.29
CA ALA A 21 12.62 12.20 1.07
C ALA A 21 11.61 12.14 -0.08
N ILE A 22 11.83 11.23 -1.03
CA ILE A 22 10.86 10.99 -2.11
C ILE A 22 9.61 10.38 -1.49
N VAL A 23 8.44 11.00 -1.69
CA VAL A 23 7.12 10.48 -1.29
C VAL A 23 6.43 9.82 -2.50
N LEU A 24 5.71 8.71 -2.27
CA LEU A 24 4.90 7.98 -3.25
C LEU A 24 3.42 8.04 -2.83
N THR A 25 2.54 8.37 -3.77
CA THR A 25 1.08 8.43 -3.57
C THR A 25 0.39 7.48 -4.55
N GLN A 26 -0.44 6.56 -4.04
CA GLN A 26 -1.16 5.59 -4.85
C GLN A 26 -2.66 5.90 -4.94
N THR A 27 -3.24 5.70 -6.13
CA THR A 27 -4.65 5.93 -6.39
C THR A 27 -5.22 4.83 -7.29
N PRO A 28 -6.45 4.34 -7.05
CA PRO A 28 -7.31 4.60 -5.88
C PRO A 28 -6.85 3.80 -4.64
N LEU A 29 -7.18 4.25 -3.42
CA LEU A 29 -6.84 3.55 -2.17
C LEU A 29 -7.51 2.17 -2.03
N SER A 30 -8.62 1.96 -2.72
CA SER A 30 -9.27 0.66 -2.83
C SER A 30 -10.11 0.62 -4.10
N LEU A 31 -10.13 -0.53 -4.76
CA LEU A 31 -10.89 -0.76 -5.99
C LEU A 31 -11.60 -2.11 -5.90
N SER A 32 -12.86 -2.15 -6.31
CA SER A 32 -13.68 -3.37 -6.40
C SER A 32 -14.04 -3.58 -7.86
N VAL A 33 -13.59 -4.69 -8.46
CA VAL A 33 -13.65 -4.94 -9.92
C VAL A 33 -14.25 -6.31 -10.16
N SER A 34 -15.09 -6.47 -11.19
CA SER A 34 -15.62 -7.79 -11.54
C SER A 34 -14.55 -8.61 -12.29
N PRO A 35 -14.46 -9.94 -12.11
CA PRO A 35 -13.57 -10.79 -12.89
C PRO A 35 -13.75 -10.56 -14.40
N GLY A 36 -12.65 -10.52 -15.13
CA GLY A 36 -12.60 -10.22 -16.56
C GLY A 36 -12.56 -8.73 -16.90
N GLU A 37 -12.98 -7.84 -15.99
CA GLU A 37 -12.85 -6.39 -16.20
C GLU A 37 -11.39 -5.93 -15.97
N PRO A 38 -10.94 -4.85 -16.65
CA PRO A 38 -9.63 -4.28 -16.43
C PRO A 38 -9.56 -3.48 -15.12
N ALA A 39 -8.36 -3.40 -14.53
CA ALA A 39 -8.06 -2.55 -13.39
C ALA A 39 -6.79 -1.73 -13.64
N SER A 40 -6.72 -0.55 -13.04
CA SER A 40 -5.53 0.31 -13.07
C SER A 40 -5.26 0.93 -11.70
N ILE A 41 -3.99 0.95 -11.31
CA ILE A 41 -3.50 1.58 -10.09
C ILE A 41 -2.40 2.56 -10.48
N SER A 42 -2.56 3.82 -10.12
CA SER A 42 -1.56 4.86 -10.32
C SER A 42 -0.65 4.99 -9.11
N CYS A 43 0.60 5.34 -9.34
CA CYS A 43 1.59 5.72 -8.35
C CYS A 43 2.29 6.99 -8.83
N ARG A 44 2.17 8.06 -8.04
CA ARG A 44 2.80 9.34 -8.29
C ARG A 44 3.93 9.58 -7.29
N SER A 45 5.11 9.91 -7.78
CA SER A 45 6.25 10.30 -6.96
C SER A 45 6.40 11.82 -6.89
N SER A 46 6.83 12.31 -5.73
CA SER A 46 7.15 13.73 -5.50
C SER A 46 8.33 14.25 -6.32
N GLN A 47 9.20 13.35 -6.79
CA GLN A 47 10.39 13.66 -7.59
C GLN A 47 10.55 12.63 -8.70
N SER A 48 11.25 13.01 -9.78
CA SER A 48 11.54 12.08 -10.87
C SER A 48 12.31 10.86 -10.36
N LEU A 49 11.86 9.67 -10.75
CA LEU A 49 12.52 8.37 -10.47
C LEU A 49 13.42 7.92 -11.62
N GLU A 50 13.73 8.78 -12.56
CA GLU A 50 14.70 8.47 -13.60
C GLU A 50 16.12 8.47 -13.03
N LYS A 51 16.86 7.39 -13.27
CA LYS A 51 18.25 7.20 -12.84
C LYS A 51 18.99 6.39 -13.92
N TYR A 52 20.05 6.96 -14.48
CA TYR A 52 20.83 6.35 -15.57
C TYR A 52 20.00 5.91 -16.78
N GLY A 53 18.96 6.67 -17.14
CA GLY A 53 18.05 6.36 -18.26
C GLY A 53 17.03 5.25 -17.98
N SER A 54 16.94 4.77 -16.73
CA SER A 54 15.94 3.79 -16.29
C SER A 54 15.07 4.35 -15.16
N ASN A 55 13.81 3.94 -15.11
CA ASN A 55 12.89 4.34 -14.04
C ASN A 55 13.03 3.37 -12.87
N VAL A 56 13.53 3.84 -11.73
CA VAL A 56 13.79 2.97 -10.58
C VAL A 56 12.55 2.76 -9.71
N LEU A 57 11.48 2.23 -10.34
CA LEU A 57 10.21 1.88 -9.71
C LEU A 57 9.90 0.39 -9.86
N ARG A 58 9.37 -0.21 -8.81
CA ARG A 58 8.86 -1.58 -8.78
C ARG A 58 7.41 -1.63 -8.32
N TRP A 59 6.64 -2.53 -8.90
CA TRP A 59 5.30 -2.89 -8.47
C TRP A 59 5.30 -4.27 -7.87
N TYR A 60 4.51 -4.46 -6.83
CA TYR A 60 4.36 -5.73 -6.19
C TYR A 60 2.92 -6.00 -5.76
N GLN A 61 2.63 -7.27 -5.52
CA GLN A 61 1.40 -7.76 -4.92
C GLN A 61 1.72 -8.45 -3.60
N GLN A 62 0.83 -8.31 -2.63
CA GLN A 62 0.85 -9.08 -1.40
C GLN A 62 -0.53 -9.69 -1.17
N LYS A 63 -0.61 -11.01 -1.20
CA LYS A 63 -1.82 -11.76 -0.87
C LYS A 63 -1.87 -11.99 0.65
N PRO A 64 -3.06 -12.13 1.25
CA PRO A 64 -3.18 -12.40 2.68
C PRO A 64 -2.36 -13.62 3.10
N GLY A 65 -1.49 -13.46 4.10
CA GLY A 65 -0.62 -14.53 4.60
C GLY A 65 0.56 -14.90 3.70
N GLN A 66 0.81 -14.16 2.61
CA GLN A 66 1.96 -14.36 1.74
C GLN A 66 2.94 -13.19 1.81
N SER A 67 4.19 -13.46 1.46
CA SER A 67 5.20 -12.42 1.28
C SER A 67 4.90 -11.57 0.04
N PRO A 68 5.35 -10.31 0.03
CA PRO A 68 5.60 -9.53 -1.17
C PRO A 68 6.08 -10.30 -2.41
N GLN A 69 5.29 -10.29 -3.50
CA GLN A 69 5.68 -10.81 -4.81
C GLN A 69 5.89 -9.67 -5.81
N LEU A 70 7.05 -9.65 -6.46
CA LEU A 70 7.37 -8.67 -7.51
C LEU A 70 6.53 -8.92 -8.76
N LEU A 71 5.87 -7.88 -9.26
CA LEU A 71 5.08 -7.91 -10.50
C LEU A 71 5.84 -7.28 -11.66
N ILE A 72 6.24 -6.02 -11.48
CA ILE A 72 6.89 -5.20 -12.50
C ILE A 72 8.14 -4.55 -11.88
N TYR A 73 9.23 -4.50 -12.62
CA TYR A 73 10.44 -3.75 -12.27
C TYR A 73 10.79 -2.77 -13.38
N GLU A 74 11.60 -1.77 -13.06
CA GLU A 74 11.98 -0.70 -13.99
C GLU A 74 10.77 0.01 -14.64
N ALA A 75 9.70 0.15 -13.87
CA ALA A 75 8.38 0.66 -14.27
C ALA A 75 7.62 -0.13 -15.35
N THR A 76 8.28 -0.86 -16.25
CA THR A 76 7.66 -1.49 -17.43
C THR A 76 7.96 -2.99 -17.56
N ASN A 77 9.07 -3.48 -17.01
CA ASN A 77 9.53 -4.85 -17.21
C ASN A 77 8.78 -5.82 -16.29
N ARG A 78 8.11 -6.82 -16.86
CA ARG A 78 7.38 -7.83 -16.09
C ARG A 78 8.34 -8.88 -15.52
N ALA A 79 8.17 -9.22 -14.24
CA ALA A 79 8.96 -10.26 -13.59
C ALA A 79 8.60 -11.67 -14.11
N SER A 80 9.54 -12.61 -13.98
CA SER A 80 9.33 -14.00 -14.40
C SER A 80 8.20 -14.66 -13.61
N GLY A 81 7.36 -15.45 -14.29
CA GLY A 81 6.20 -16.13 -13.70
C GLY A 81 4.98 -15.23 -13.45
N VAL A 82 5.05 -13.93 -13.76
CA VAL A 82 3.90 -13.03 -13.66
C VAL A 82 3.04 -13.13 -14.93
N PRO A 83 1.71 -13.32 -14.81
CA PRO A 83 0.81 -13.43 -15.96
C PRO A 83 0.87 -12.23 -16.91
N ASP A 84 0.61 -12.48 -18.19
CA ASP A 84 0.73 -11.48 -19.23
C ASP A 84 -0.28 -10.32 -19.14
N ARG A 85 -1.39 -10.55 -18.42
CA ARG A 85 -2.40 -9.56 -18.07
C ARG A 85 -1.86 -8.39 -17.24
N PHE A 86 -0.72 -8.54 -16.56
CA PHE A 86 -0.07 -7.46 -15.84
C PHE A 86 0.86 -6.67 -16.75
N SER A 87 0.75 -5.35 -16.68
CA SER A 87 1.59 -4.42 -17.42
C SER A 87 1.87 -3.17 -16.58
N GLY A 88 3.09 -2.65 -16.68
CA GLY A 88 3.47 -1.37 -16.09
C GLY A 88 3.76 -0.33 -17.17
N SER A 89 3.47 0.93 -16.86
CA SER A 89 3.74 2.07 -17.73
C SER A 89 4.09 3.30 -16.91
N GLY A 90 4.75 4.28 -17.53
CA GLY A 90 5.05 5.57 -16.92
C GLY A 90 6.54 5.87 -16.86
N SER A 91 6.86 7.12 -16.53
CA SER A 91 8.21 7.64 -16.48
C SER A 91 8.28 8.92 -15.65
N GLY A 92 9.44 9.23 -15.11
CA GLY A 92 9.64 10.45 -14.34
C GLY A 92 8.87 10.39 -13.02
N THR A 93 7.70 10.99 -12.95
CA THR A 93 6.90 11.11 -11.72
C THR A 93 5.64 10.26 -11.68
N ASP A 94 5.14 9.80 -12.82
CA ASP A 94 3.81 9.21 -12.93
C ASP A 94 3.88 7.81 -13.51
N PHE A 95 3.37 6.85 -12.74
CA PHE A 95 3.45 5.42 -13.04
C PHE A 95 2.08 4.77 -12.89
N THR A 96 1.82 3.74 -13.69
CA THR A 96 0.56 3.00 -13.67
C THR A 96 0.84 1.50 -13.79
N LEU A 97 0.22 0.72 -12.90
CA LEU A 97 0.05 -0.71 -13.05
C LEU A 97 -1.33 -0.97 -13.65
N LYS A 98 -1.39 -1.76 -14.71
CA LYS A 98 -2.62 -2.17 -15.38
C LYS A 98 -2.75 -3.69 -15.39
N ILE A 99 -3.93 -4.16 -15.00
CA ILE A 99 -4.37 -5.55 -15.10
C ILE A 99 -5.44 -5.58 -16.19
N SER A 100 -5.18 -6.24 -17.31
CA SER A 100 -6.10 -6.21 -18.46
C SER A 100 -7.38 -6.99 -18.24
N ARG A 101 -7.30 -8.09 -17.48
CA ARG A 101 -8.43 -8.95 -17.08
C ARG A 101 -8.20 -9.41 -15.67
N VAL A 102 -8.96 -8.89 -14.71
CA VAL A 102 -8.82 -9.25 -13.29
C VAL A 102 -9.33 -10.67 -13.06
N GLU A 103 -8.59 -11.46 -12.29
CA GLU A 103 -8.97 -12.81 -11.88
C GLU A 103 -9.13 -12.89 -10.34
N ALA A 104 -9.80 -13.92 -9.83
CA ALA A 104 -10.12 -14.02 -8.41
C ALA A 104 -8.87 -14.04 -7.51
N GLU A 105 -7.79 -14.66 -8.00
CA GLU A 105 -6.50 -14.70 -7.32
C GLU A 105 -5.74 -13.37 -7.34
N ASP A 106 -6.19 -12.38 -8.11
CA ASP A 106 -5.57 -11.05 -8.15
C ASP A 106 -5.97 -10.20 -6.93
N ALA A 107 -6.94 -10.67 -6.12
CA ALA A 107 -7.30 -10.07 -4.85
C ALA A 107 -6.08 -9.96 -3.93
N GLY A 108 -5.75 -8.73 -3.54
CA GLY A 108 -4.54 -8.48 -2.76
C GLY A 108 -4.24 -7.02 -2.56
N VAL A 109 -3.11 -6.80 -1.90
CA VAL A 109 -2.57 -5.48 -1.61
C VAL A 109 -1.46 -5.16 -2.61
N TYR A 110 -1.48 -3.96 -3.21
CA TYR A 110 -0.56 -3.56 -4.26
C TYR A 110 0.27 -2.34 -3.82
N TYR A 111 1.58 -2.37 -4.06
CA TYR A 111 2.47 -1.29 -3.67
C TYR A 111 3.46 -0.96 -4.78
N CYS A 112 3.71 0.34 -4.94
CA CYS A 112 4.83 0.84 -5.71
C CYS A 112 5.99 1.17 -4.76
N GLN A 113 7.21 0.90 -5.21
CA GLN A 113 8.43 1.16 -4.46
C GLN A 113 9.43 1.87 -5.36
N GLN A 114 10.07 2.93 -4.84
CA GLN A 114 11.22 3.56 -5.48
C GLN A 114 12.53 3.07 -4.85
N PHE A 115 13.60 3.02 -5.63
CA PHE A 115 14.95 2.71 -5.15
C PHE A 115 16.01 3.70 -5.68
N LYS A 116 15.59 4.95 -5.94
CA LYS A 116 16.47 6.04 -6.36
C LYS A 116 17.38 6.50 -5.23
N GLU A 117 16.78 6.75 -4.07
CA GLU A 117 17.42 7.28 -2.87
C GLU A 117 17.05 6.46 -1.63
N PHE A 118 17.98 6.39 -0.68
CA PHE A 118 17.79 5.76 0.63
C PHE A 118 17.56 6.83 1.71
N PRO A 119 16.70 6.57 2.71
CA PRO A 119 15.90 5.35 2.88
C PRO A 119 14.78 5.23 1.84
N PRO A 120 14.38 4.01 1.44
CA PRO A 120 13.21 3.81 0.59
C PRO A 120 11.98 4.45 1.26
N THR A 121 11.12 5.02 0.43
CA THR A 121 10.02 5.90 0.85
C THR A 121 9.06 5.30 1.87
N VAL A 122 8.70 6.13 2.85
CA VAL A 122 7.55 6.00 3.76
C VAL A 122 6.27 6.33 2.98
N ILE A 123 5.36 5.36 2.81
CA ILE A 123 4.03 5.63 2.22
C ILE A 123 3.21 6.42 3.24
N GLN A 124 2.94 7.69 2.97
CA GLN A 124 2.08 8.51 3.84
C GLN A 124 0.61 8.19 3.55
N PRO A 125 -0.20 7.79 4.54
CA PRO A 125 -1.63 7.62 4.35
C PRO A 125 -2.26 9.01 4.14
N LEU A 126 -3.11 9.12 3.12
CA LEU A 126 -4.04 10.24 3.04
C LEU A 126 -5.14 9.90 4.04
N THR A 127 -5.02 10.42 5.26
CA THR A 127 -6.05 10.29 6.29
C THR A 127 -7.33 10.88 5.73
N GLN A 128 -8.23 10.04 5.24
CA GLN A 128 -9.60 10.48 5.01
C GLN A 128 -10.19 10.73 6.39
N THR A 129 -10.19 11.98 6.82
CA THR A 129 -10.94 12.42 8.00
C THR A 129 -12.37 11.92 7.79
N PRO A 130 -12.88 10.99 8.62
CA PRO A 130 -14.30 10.70 8.59
C PRO A 130 -14.95 11.97 9.13
N LEU A 131 -15.43 12.82 8.22
CA LEU A 131 -16.42 13.82 8.58
C LEU A 131 -17.57 13.03 9.19
N LEU A 132 -17.82 13.26 10.49
CA LEU A 132 -18.87 12.62 11.27
C LEU A 132 -20.13 12.48 10.41
N GLY A 133 -20.45 11.25 10.06
CA GLY A 133 -21.57 10.89 9.19
C GLY A 133 -21.92 9.44 9.41
N ALA A 134 -22.46 9.16 10.60
CA ALA A 134 -22.98 7.86 10.97
C ALA A 134 -24.04 7.41 9.94
N GLN A 135 -23.76 6.31 9.23
CA GLN A 135 -24.81 5.42 8.74
C GLN A 135 -24.60 4.05 9.39
N LEU A 136 -25.18 3.91 10.57
CA LEU A 136 -25.47 2.63 11.19
C LEU A 136 -26.47 1.87 10.29
N HIS A 137 -25.97 1.04 9.39
CA HIS A 137 -26.74 -0.12 8.95
C HIS A 137 -26.35 -1.30 9.84
N THR A 138 -27.12 -1.49 10.90
CA THR A 138 -27.11 -2.65 11.79
C THR A 138 -27.46 -3.89 10.98
N TRP A 139 -26.46 -4.67 10.59
CA TRP A 139 -26.67 -6.06 10.19
C TRP A 139 -26.71 -6.91 11.46
N VAL A 140 -27.92 -7.21 11.92
CA VAL A 140 -28.12 -8.24 12.95
C VAL A 140 -27.75 -9.59 12.33
N CYS A 141 -26.62 -10.15 12.74
CA CYS A 141 -26.33 -11.55 12.48
C CYS A 141 -27.12 -12.39 13.50
N VAL A 142 -28.30 -12.88 13.13
CA VAL A 142 -28.97 -13.94 13.90
C VAL A 142 -28.23 -15.24 13.59
N VAL A 143 -27.26 -15.61 14.42
CA VAL A 143 -26.63 -16.93 14.37
C VAL A 143 -27.16 -17.73 15.55
N TRP A 144 -28.03 -18.70 15.27
CA TRP A 144 -28.38 -19.76 16.20
C TRP A 144 -27.10 -20.51 16.62
N GLY A 145 -27.03 -20.83 17.91
CA GLY A 145 -25.81 -21.19 18.64
C GLY A 145 -24.83 -22.14 17.94
N SER A 146 -23.56 -21.73 17.91
CA SER A 146 -22.41 -22.62 17.76
C SER A 146 -21.20 -21.94 18.43
N ARG A 147 -20.46 -22.73 19.21
CA ARG A 147 -19.35 -22.31 20.07
C ARG A 147 -18.26 -21.57 19.28
N GLY A 148 -17.63 -20.62 19.99
CA GLY A 148 -16.70 -19.63 19.46
C GLY A 148 -15.41 -20.17 18.82
N ALA A 149 -14.75 -19.24 18.11
CA ALA A 149 -13.52 -19.33 17.31
C ALA A 149 -13.67 -19.68 15.82
N GLU A 150 -14.58 -20.56 15.39
CA GLU A 150 -14.77 -20.84 13.94
C GLU A 150 -15.62 -19.79 13.20
N ALA A 151 -16.46 -19.04 13.92
CA ALA A 151 -17.35 -18.05 13.32
C ALA A 151 -16.62 -16.81 12.75
N LEU A 152 -15.44 -16.45 13.27
CA LEU A 152 -14.69 -15.27 12.78
C LEU A 152 -13.98 -15.53 11.45
N SER A 153 -13.49 -16.75 11.21
CA SER A 153 -12.88 -17.13 9.94
C SER A 153 -13.95 -17.27 8.85
N LEU A 154 -15.11 -17.85 9.20
CA LEU A 154 -16.26 -17.96 8.31
C LEU A 154 -16.93 -16.61 8.04
N CYS A 155 -16.99 -15.68 9.00
CA CYS A 155 -17.55 -14.34 8.76
C CYS A 155 -16.64 -13.48 7.87
N LYS A 156 -15.31 -13.58 8.00
CA LYS A 156 -14.39 -12.98 7.02
C LYS A 156 -14.57 -13.60 5.64
N ARG A 157 -14.67 -14.93 5.53
CA ARG A 157 -14.86 -15.65 4.27
C ARG A 157 -16.21 -15.32 3.61
N LYS A 158 -17.30 -15.29 4.38
CA LYS A 158 -18.63 -14.89 3.91
C LYS A 158 -18.75 -13.40 3.58
N LYS A 159 -17.95 -12.52 4.21
CA LYS A 159 -17.90 -11.11 3.84
C LYS A 159 -17.26 -10.90 2.45
N TRP A 160 -16.33 -11.77 2.05
CA TRP A 160 -15.83 -11.84 0.67
C TRP A 160 -16.87 -12.46 -0.29
N GLU A 161 -17.56 -13.52 0.15
CA GLU A 161 -18.51 -14.25 -0.69
C GLU A 161 -19.84 -13.49 -0.94
N ASN A 162 -20.27 -12.65 0.01
CA ASN A 162 -21.45 -11.78 -0.14
C ASN A 162 -21.21 -10.52 -0.99
N GLN A 163 -20.00 -10.27 -1.49
CA GLN A 163 -19.70 -9.17 -2.42
C GLN A 163 -19.96 -9.52 -3.89
N GLY A 164 -20.71 -10.59 -4.17
CA GLY A 164 -21.31 -10.87 -5.48
C GLY A 164 -20.29 -10.74 -6.62
N GLN A 165 -19.33 -11.67 -6.66
CA GLN A 165 -18.45 -11.83 -7.81
C GLN A 165 -17.50 -10.64 -8.08
N ARG A 166 -17.12 -9.84 -7.08
CA ARG A 166 -16.08 -8.79 -7.22
C ARG A 166 -14.76 -9.12 -6.52
N VAL A 167 -13.66 -8.73 -7.15
CA VAL A 167 -12.28 -8.81 -6.68
C VAL A 167 -11.88 -7.47 -6.07
N GLN A 168 -11.35 -7.51 -4.84
CA GLN A 168 -10.89 -6.30 -4.16
C GLN A 168 -9.38 -6.13 -4.31
N LEU A 169 -8.97 -5.00 -4.88
CA LEU A 169 -7.59 -4.56 -4.98
C LEU A 169 -7.40 -3.38 -4.02
N ARG A 170 -6.35 -3.40 -3.19
CA ARG A 170 -6.09 -2.32 -2.22
C ARG A 170 -4.65 -1.87 -2.27
N PRO A 171 -4.37 -0.58 -2.47
CA PRO A 171 -3.11 -0.01 -2.03
C PRO A 171 -2.94 0.01 -0.52
N VAL A 172 -1.70 0.09 -0.05
CA VAL A 172 -1.35 0.08 1.39
C VAL A 172 -1.66 1.44 2.05
N ASP A 173 -2.32 1.39 3.22
CA ASP A 173 -2.16 2.37 4.31
C ASP A 173 -1.16 1.79 5.33
N GLN A 174 0.10 2.26 5.35
CA GLN A 174 1.21 1.49 5.96
C GLN A 174 1.36 1.66 7.48
N GLN A 175 0.38 2.24 8.17
CA GLN A 175 0.41 2.37 9.63
C GLN A 175 0.26 1.03 10.37
N SER A 176 0.00 -0.07 9.65
CA SER A 176 -0.15 -1.42 10.22
C SER A 176 1.12 -2.28 10.24
N LEU A 177 2.23 -1.83 9.65
CA LEU A 177 3.47 -2.63 9.54
C LEU A 177 4.57 -2.25 10.55
N SER A 178 4.34 -1.25 11.40
CA SER A 178 5.30 -0.85 12.46
C SER A 178 4.95 -1.33 13.87
N SER A 179 3.92 -2.16 14.06
CA SER A 179 3.53 -2.66 15.40
C SER A 179 3.55 -4.20 15.49
N SER A 180 4.56 -4.85 14.92
CA SER A 180 4.81 -6.28 15.12
C SER A 180 6.21 -6.52 15.67
N SER A 181 6.53 -5.84 16.77
CA SER A 181 7.56 -6.25 17.70
C SER A 181 7.07 -6.01 19.12
N ASP A 182 5.93 -6.62 19.49
CA ASP A 182 5.55 -6.81 20.88
C ASP A 182 4.84 -8.16 21.01
N THR A 183 5.65 -9.21 21.16
CA THR A 183 5.17 -10.43 21.81
C THR A 183 5.23 -10.19 23.31
N THR A 184 4.17 -9.61 23.88
CA THR A 184 3.87 -9.75 25.30
C THR A 184 2.37 -9.96 25.45
N CYS A 185 1.94 -11.22 25.42
CA CYS A 185 0.65 -11.61 25.98
C CYS A 185 0.75 -11.53 27.51
N GLN A 186 0.56 -10.34 28.10
CA GLN A 186 0.22 -10.23 29.52
C GLN A 186 -1.28 -10.41 29.66
N GLY A 187 -1.70 -11.65 29.90
CA GLY A 187 -3.02 -11.96 30.44
C GLY A 187 -3.08 -11.64 31.94
N PRO A 188 -4.28 -11.42 32.51
CA PRO A 188 -4.45 -11.25 33.95
C PRO A 188 -4.12 -12.55 34.68
N VAL A 189 -3.21 -12.48 35.65
CA VAL A 189 -2.89 -13.57 36.58
C VAL A 189 -4.05 -13.69 37.57
N SER A 190 -4.85 -14.75 37.47
CA SER A 190 -5.82 -15.13 38.50
C SER A 190 -5.21 -16.26 39.33
N PHE A 191 -4.81 -15.93 40.57
CA PHE A 191 -4.45 -16.92 41.58
C PHE A 191 -5.73 -17.62 42.06
N MET A 192 -5.89 -18.92 41.76
CA MET A 192 -6.74 -19.79 42.58
C MET A 192 -5.98 -20.10 43.87
N ALA A 193 -6.53 -19.70 45.01
CA ALA A 193 -6.15 -20.25 46.31
C ALA A 193 -6.90 -21.58 46.53
N LEU A 194 -6.15 -22.66 46.74
CA LEU A 194 -6.63 -23.92 47.28
C LEU A 194 -6.67 -23.83 48.81
N ALA A 195 -7.83 -24.10 49.39
CA ALA A 195 -8.02 -24.79 50.67
C ALA A 195 -9.45 -25.36 50.69
#